data_AF-A0A3D1IZK1-F1
#
_entry.id   AF-A0A3D1IZK1-F1
#
_cell.length_a   1.000
_cell.length_b   1.000
_cell.length_c   1.000
_cell.angle_alpha   90.00
_cell.angle_beta   90.00
_cell.angle_gamma   90.00
#
_symmetry.space_group_name_H-M   'P 1'
#
loop_
_entity.id
_entity.type
_entity.pdbx_description
1 polymer ?
#
loop_
_entity_poly.entity_id
_entity_poly.type
_entity_poly.pdbx_seq_one_letter_code
_entity_poly.pdbx_strand_id
1 'polypeptide(L)'
;AVAPAPVASTADKREQKRVEAEDRQRLAARKKPIESRIKKLEEQIAKRNAQKAVVDGKLSDPEIYDAAHKKELKTLLTDQAFYAKELEQMEVEWLEQQQALE
;
A
#
# COMPACT_ATOMS: atom_id res chain seq x y z
N ALA A 1 -11.53 48.79 -33.66
CA ALA A 1 -10.36 48.07 -34.17
C ALA A 1 -10.03 46.95 -33.18
N VAL A 2 -10.12 45.69 -33.61
CA VAL A 2 -9.76 44.52 -32.77
C VAL A 2 -8.29 44.22 -33.06
N ALA A 3 -7.43 44.39 -32.05
CA ALA A 3 -6.02 44.03 -32.15
C ALA A 3 -5.87 42.51 -32.28
N PRO A 4 -4.94 41.99 -33.10
CA PRO A 4 -4.74 40.56 -33.23
C PRO A 4 -4.00 40.03 -32.00
N ALA A 5 -4.49 38.92 -31.43
CA ALA A 5 -3.80 38.19 -30.39
C ALA A 5 -2.45 37.66 -30.91
N PRO A 6 -1.39 37.65 -30.08
CA PRO A 6 -0.07 37.19 -30.52
C PRO A 6 -0.11 35.70 -30.84
N VAL A 7 0.27 35.35 -32.08
CA VAL A 7 0.43 33.96 -32.52
C VAL A 7 1.69 33.38 -31.89
N ALA A 8 1.55 32.50 -30.90
CA ALA A 8 2.68 31.85 -30.24
C ALA A 8 3.58 31.13 -31.27
N SER A 9 4.90 31.40 -31.20
CA SER A 9 5.86 30.89 -32.17
C SER A 9 6.08 29.38 -32.02
N THR A 10 6.63 28.73 -33.04
CA THR A 10 6.95 27.29 -32.99
C THR A 10 8.00 26.97 -31.92
N ALA A 11 8.86 27.93 -31.57
CA ALA A 11 9.80 27.85 -30.46
C ALA A 11 9.08 27.87 -29.10
N ASP A 12 8.11 28.78 -28.91
CA ASP A 12 7.28 28.85 -27.70
C ASP A 12 6.51 27.54 -27.47
N LYS A 13 5.96 26.95 -28.54
CA LYS A 13 5.26 25.66 -28.47
C LYS A 13 6.16 24.48 -28.10
N ARG A 14 7.45 24.52 -28.47
CA ARG A 14 8.43 23.49 -28.08
C ARG A 14 8.90 23.66 -26.65
N GLU A 15 9.18 24.90 -26.24
CA GLU A 15 9.52 25.28 -24.87
C GLU A 15 8.40 24.84 -23.89
N GLN A 16 7.15 25.18 -24.22
CA GLN A 16 5.99 24.82 -23.40
C GLN A 16 5.80 23.31 -23.26
N LYS A 17 5.94 22.55 -24.36
CA LYS A 17 5.91 21.09 -24.32
C LYS A 17 7.01 20.48 -23.45
N ARG A 18 8.19 21.10 -23.41
CA ARG A 18 9.31 20.66 -22.56
C ARG A 18 9.00 20.88 -21.09
N VAL A 19 8.52 22.07 -20.73
CA VAL A 19 8.11 22.41 -19.35
C VAL A 19 7.02 21.46 -18.86
N GLU A 20 5.97 21.23 -19.67
CA GLU A 20 4.92 20.28 -19.32
C GLU A 20 5.43 18.84 -19.14
N ALA A 21 6.41 18.42 -19.95
CA ALA A 21 7.00 17.10 -19.82
C ALA A 21 7.85 16.98 -18.54
N GLU A 22 8.60 18.02 -18.19
CA GLU A 22 9.37 18.08 -16.95
C GLU A 22 8.46 18.09 -15.72
N ASP A 23 7.37 18.84 -15.74
CA ASP A 23 6.40 18.87 -14.64
C ASP A 23 5.73 17.51 -14.43
N ARG A 24 5.34 16.83 -15.53
CA ARG A 24 4.85 15.45 -15.47
C ARG A 24 5.89 14.49 -14.92
N GLN A 25 7.16 14.61 -15.32
CA GLN A 25 8.23 13.76 -14.81
C GLN A 25 8.49 14.01 -13.33
N ARG A 26 8.51 15.27 -12.88
CA ARG A 26 8.68 15.64 -11.47
C ARG A 26 7.54 15.10 -10.61
N LEU A 27 6.29 15.23 -11.07
CA LEU A 27 5.13 14.68 -10.38
C LEU A 27 5.20 13.15 -10.29
N ALA A 28 5.49 12.48 -11.40
CA ALA A 28 5.64 11.03 -11.43
C ALA A 28 6.78 10.53 -10.52
N ALA A 29 7.91 11.25 -10.48
CA ALA A 29 9.04 10.90 -9.62
C ALA A 29 8.68 10.98 -8.13
N ARG A 30 7.75 11.86 -7.74
CA ARG A 30 7.26 11.98 -6.37
C ARG A 30 6.22 10.89 -6.04
N LYS A 31 5.32 10.55 -6.96
CA LYS A 31 4.21 9.61 -6.73
C LYS A 31 4.62 8.14 -6.80
N LYS A 32 5.48 7.77 -7.76
CA LYS A 32 5.95 6.39 -7.98
C LYS A 32 6.46 5.65 -6.72
N PRO A 33 7.31 6.24 -5.86
CA PRO A 33 7.79 5.53 -4.68
C PRO A 33 6.65 5.25 -3.68
N ILE A 34 5.68 6.16 -3.55
CA ILE A 34 4.52 6.01 -2.67
C ILE A 34 3.60 4.90 -3.20
N GLU A 35 3.27 4.93 -4.49
CA GLU A 35 2.49 3.88 -5.17
C GLU A 35 3.15 2.49 -5.03
N SER A 36 4.48 2.43 -5.18
CA SER A 36 5.23 1.18 -4.97
C SER A 36 5.19 0.70 -3.52
N ARG A 37 5.19 1.62 -2.55
CA ARG A 37 5.11 1.27 -1.12
C ARG A 37 3.72 0.75 -0.78
N ILE A 38 2.67 1.41 -1.26
CA ILE A 38 1.26 1.00 -1.14
C ILE A 38 1.09 -0.43 -1.65
N LYS A 39 1.50 -0.70 -2.90
CA LYS A 39 1.36 -2.04 -3.49
C LYS A 39 2.07 -3.12 -2.66
N LYS A 40 3.27 -2.82 -2.16
CA LYS A 40 4.02 -3.75 -1.30
C LYS A 40 3.31 -3.98 0.04
N LEU A 41 2.68 -2.96 0.61
CA LEU A 41 1.90 -3.10 1.85
C LEU A 41 0.65 -3.96 1.60
N GLU A 42 -0.06 -3.75 0.50
CA GLU A 42 -1.23 -4.57 0.12
C GLU A 42 -0.87 -6.05 -0.02
N GLU A 43 0.22 -6.36 -0.71
CA GLU A 43 0.71 -7.74 -0.84
C GLU A 43 1.06 -8.38 0.51
N GLN A 44 1.67 -7.60 1.42
CA GLN A 44 2.02 -8.06 2.76
C GLN A 44 0.79 -8.25 3.66
N ILE A 45 -0.17 -7.33 3.61
CA ILE A 45 -1.45 -7.40 4.33
C ILE A 45 -2.23 -8.64 3.85
N ALA A 46 -2.33 -8.85 2.53
CA ALA A 46 -3.01 -10.02 1.97
C ALA A 46 -2.35 -11.33 2.44
N LYS A 47 -1.01 -11.40 2.37
CA LYS A 47 -0.25 -12.55 2.88
C LYS A 47 -0.51 -12.78 4.37
N ARG A 48 -0.49 -11.72 5.18
CA ARG A 48 -0.65 -11.83 6.63
C ARG A 48 -2.06 -12.24 7.01
N ASN A 49 -3.08 -11.71 6.33
CA ASN A 49 -4.47 -12.13 6.48
C ASN A 49 -4.66 -13.62 6.15
N ALA A 50 -4.01 -14.13 5.09
CA ALA A 50 -4.05 -15.56 4.78
C ALA A 50 -3.42 -16.42 5.91
N GLN A 51 -2.29 -15.98 6.47
CA GLN A 51 -1.66 -16.68 7.60
C GLN A 51 -2.56 -16.65 8.86
N LYS A 52 -3.17 -15.50 9.14
CA LYS A 52 -4.11 -15.34 10.25
C LYS A 52 -5.33 -16.24 10.07
N ALA A 53 -5.91 -16.30 8.88
CA ALA A 53 -7.06 -17.16 8.59
C ALA A 53 -6.75 -18.65 8.82
N VAL A 54 -5.54 -19.11 8.49
CA VAL A 54 -5.12 -20.50 8.79
C VAL A 54 -5.05 -20.74 10.30
N VAL A 55 -4.47 -19.81 11.06
CA VAL A 55 -4.38 -19.92 12.52
C VAL A 55 -5.77 -19.88 13.16
N ASP A 56 -6.61 -18.92 12.77
CA ASP A 56 -7.99 -18.80 13.24
C ASP A 56 -8.80 -20.07 12.92
N GLY A 57 -8.61 -20.64 11.72
CA GLY A 57 -9.25 -21.90 11.33
C GLY A 57 -8.85 -23.06 12.24
N LYS A 58 -7.55 -23.18 12.57
CA LYS A 58 -7.09 -24.19 13.54
C LYS A 58 -7.61 -23.95 14.95
N LEU A 59 -7.68 -22.69 15.38
CA LEU A 59 -8.22 -22.31 16.69
C LEU A 59 -9.73 -22.49 16.78
N SER A 60 -10.44 -22.59 15.66
CA SER A 60 -11.88 -22.88 15.64
C SER A 60 -12.21 -24.35 15.86
N ASP A 61 -11.22 -25.24 15.74
CA ASP A 61 -11.37 -26.67 16.00
C ASP A 61 -11.39 -26.95 17.52
N PRO A 62 -12.44 -27.57 18.09
CA PRO A 62 -12.47 -27.92 19.51
C PRO A 62 -11.33 -28.85 19.96
N GLU A 63 -10.81 -29.73 19.09
CA GLU A 63 -9.75 -30.70 19.44
C GLU A 63 -8.44 -30.01 19.86
N ILE A 64 -8.17 -28.79 19.36
CA ILE A 64 -6.94 -28.06 19.67
C ILE A 64 -6.83 -27.68 21.15
N TYR A 65 -7.95 -27.71 21.87
CA TYR A 65 -8.02 -27.40 23.30
C TYR A 65 -7.74 -28.60 24.21
N ASP A 66 -7.57 -29.79 23.64
CA ASP A 66 -7.21 -30.98 24.40
C ASP A 66 -5.79 -30.89 24.98
N ALA A 67 -5.59 -31.57 26.10
CA ALA A 67 -4.30 -31.57 26.79
C ALA A 67 -3.13 -32.05 25.91
N ALA A 68 -3.41 -32.91 24.93
CA ALA A 68 -2.45 -33.40 23.95
C ALA A 68 -1.89 -32.28 23.04
N HIS A 69 -2.69 -31.24 22.77
CA HIS A 69 -2.36 -30.17 21.84
C HIS A 69 -1.89 -28.87 22.51
N LYS A 70 -1.71 -28.86 23.84
CA LYS A 70 -1.35 -27.67 24.63
C LYS A 70 -0.17 -26.86 24.08
N LYS A 71 0.85 -27.53 23.54
CA LYS A 71 2.01 -26.85 22.93
C LYS A 71 1.62 -26.15 21.63
N GLU A 72 0.87 -26.84 20.76
CA GLU A 72 0.38 -26.28 19.50
C GLU A 72 -0.58 -25.12 19.75
N LEU A 73 -1.55 -25.29 20.65
CA LEU A 73 -2.48 -24.24 21.07
C LEU A 73 -1.74 -22.96 21.50
N LYS A 74 -0.71 -23.09 22.35
CA LYS A 74 0.09 -21.95 22.79
C LYS A 74 0.78 -21.23 21.61
N THR A 75 1.32 -21.99 20.66
CA THR A 75 1.92 -21.42 19.45
C THR A 75 0.88 -20.69 18.62
N LEU A 76 -0.27 -21.32 18.35
CA LEU A 76 -1.35 -20.72 17.56
C LEU A 76 -1.87 -19.42 18.18
N LEU A 77 -2.08 -19.37 19.50
CA LEU A 77 -2.50 -18.14 20.19
C LEU A 77 -1.44 -17.04 20.11
N THR A 78 -0.16 -17.41 20.19
CA THR A 78 0.95 -16.46 20.06
C THR A 78 1.01 -15.90 18.64
N ASP A 79 0.89 -16.77 17.64
CA ASP A 79 0.89 -16.40 16.22
C ASP A 79 -0.32 -15.52 15.89
N GLN A 80 -1.51 -15.84 16.41
CA GLN A 80 -2.72 -15.03 16.21
C GLN A 80 -2.53 -13.60 16.73
N ALA A 81 -2.01 -13.45 17.95
CA ALA A 81 -1.77 -12.14 18.55
C ALA A 81 -0.69 -11.36 17.78
N PHE A 82 0.37 -12.04 17.35
CA PHE A 82 1.43 -11.46 16.55
C PHE A 82 0.91 -10.97 15.18
N TYR A 83 0.12 -11.81 14.49
CA TYR A 83 -0.46 -11.47 13.19
C TYR A 83 -1.46 -10.31 13.27
N ALA A 84 -2.28 -10.26 14.32
CA ALA A 84 -3.19 -9.15 14.54
C ALA A 84 -2.43 -7.83 14.69
N LYS A 85 -1.36 -7.81 15.50
CA LYS A 85 -0.54 -6.62 15.71
C LYS A 85 0.20 -6.18 14.43
N GLU A 86 0.74 -7.13 13.67
CA GLU A 86 1.43 -6.78 12.41
C GLU A 86 0.47 -6.29 11.34
N LEU A 87 -0.75 -6.85 11.25
CA LEU A 87 -1.78 -6.34 10.36
C LEU A 87 -2.14 -4.89 10.69
N GLU A 88 -2.43 -4.61 11.96
CA GLU A 88 -2.76 -3.25 12.42
C GLU A 88 -1.66 -2.26 12.02
N GLN A 89 -0.39 -2.59 12.27
CA GLN A 89 0.73 -1.73 11.92
C GLN A 89 0.86 -1.50 10.40
N MET A 90 0.66 -2.55 9.60
CA MET A 90 0.74 -2.46 8.14
C MET A 90 -0.44 -1.67 7.55
N GLU A 91 -1.63 -1.82 8.12
CA GLU A 91 -2.84 -1.10 7.71
C GLU A 91 -2.75 0.39 8.04
N VAL A 92 -2.22 0.74 9.22
CA VAL A 92 -1.91 2.13 9.57
C VAL A 92 -0.90 2.72 8.58
N GLU A 93 0.20 2.02 8.30
CA GLU A 93 1.18 2.51 7.32
C GLU A 93 0.57 2.63 5.92
N TRP A 94 -0.26 1.68 5.51
CA TRP A 94 -0.93 1.73 4.21
C TRP A 94 -1.85 2.95 4.10
N LEU A 95 -2.62 3.26 5.14
CA LEU A 95 -3.46 4.47 5.20
C LEU A 95 -2.64 5.75 5.12
N GLU A 96 -1.52 5.83 5.85
CA GLU A 96 -0.61 6.98 5.78
C GLU A 96 -0.02 7.16 4.37
N GLN A 97 0.33 6.08 3.68
CA GLN A 97 0.83 6.16 2.31
C GLN A 97 -0.25 6.56 1.30
N GLN A 98 -1.49 6.08 1.48
CA GLN A 98 -2.64 6.51 0.67
C GLN A 98 -2.86 8.03 0.84
N GLN A 99 -2.85 8.53 2.08
CA GLN A 99 -2.95 9.96 2.37
C GLN A 99 -1.79 10.77 1.79
N ALA A 100 -0.57 10.22 1.76
CA ALA A 100 0.58 10.89 1.15
C ALA A 100 0.54 10.94 -0.40
N LEU A 101 -0.29 10.09 -1.02
CA LEU A 101 -0.46 10.03 -2.47
C LEU A 101 -1.53 11.00 -3.00
N GLU A 102 -2.56 11.27 -2.18
CA GLU A 102 -3.60 12.29 -2.40
C GLU A 102 -2.99 13.69 -2.61
#